data_AF-A0A9D4C0F6-F1
#
_entry.id   AF-A0A9D4C0F6-F1
#
_cell.length_a   1.000
_cell.length_b   1.000
_cell.length_c   1.000
_cell.angle_alpha   90.00
_cell.angle_beta   90.00
_cell.angle_gamma   90.00
#
_symmetry.space_group_name_H-M   'P 1'
#
loop_
_entity.id
_entity.type
_entity.pdbx_description
1 polymer ?
#
loop_
_entity_poly.entity_id
_entity_poly.type
_entity_poly.pdbx_seq_one_letter_code
_entity_poly.pdbx_strand_id
1 'polypeptide(L)'
;MANRNRKGESRQHCLVASSNMKGESKQQYLMASRNRKGESRQHCLMASRNRKGESRQHCLMASRYRKGESKQHCLMASRNMKDVSRQHCLMASRNRKGESRQHCLMASRNMKDESRQHCLMASRNMKGESRQRCLMASRNRKGESRQHCLMASRNRKGESRQHCLMASRNRKGESRQHCLMASRNMKD
;
A
#
# COMPACT_ATOMS: atom_id res chain seq x y z
N MET A 1 -21.65 3.46 -28.10
CA MET A 1 -22.48 3.97 -26.98
C MET A 1 -21.87 3.55 -25.64
N ALA A 2 -21.47 4.50 -24.78
CA ALA A 2 -21.02 4.17 -23.44
C ALA A 2 -22.23 3.78 -22.57
N ASN A 3 -22.33 2.49 -22.22
CA ASN A 3 -23.41 2.02 -21.35
C ASN A 3 -23.32 2.74 -19.99
N ARG A 4 -24.41 3.38 -19.54
CA ARG A 4 -24.44 4.08 -18.24
C ARG A 4 -24.22 3.10 -17.08
N ASN A 5 -24.76 1.90 -17.16
CA ASN A 5 -24.73 0.92 -16.08
C ASN A 5 -24.53 -0.50 -16.63
N ARG A 6 -23.46 -1.19 -16.20
CA ARG A 6 -23.25 -2.61 -16.52
C ARG A 6 -23.25 -3.46 -15.25
N LYS A 7 -24.02 -4.55 -15.30
CA LYS A 7 -24.04 -5.63 -14.31
C LYS A 7 -23.76 -6.95 -15.01
N GLY A 8 -22.95 -7.82 -14.40
CA GLY A 8 -22.76 -9.19 -14.91
C GLY A 8 -21.36 -9.74 -14.67
N GLU A 9 -21.18 -11.00 -15.08
CA GLU A 9 -19.89 -11.67 -15.10
C GLU A 9 -19.29 -11.60 -16.52
N SER A 10 -17.99 -11.31 -16.61
CA SER A 10 -17.24 -11.44 -17.86
C SER A 10 -16.21 -12.54 -17.72
N ARG A 11 -16.16 -13.48 -18.67
CA ARG A 11 -15.35 -14.70 -18.56
C ARG A 11 -14.02 -14.68 -19.32
N GLN A 12 -13.90 -13.97 -20.45
CA GLN A 12 -12.65 -13.86 -21.25
C GLN A 12 -12.61 -12.56 -22.09
N HIS A 13 -11.41 -12.04 -22.37
CA HIS A 13 -11.07 -10.97 -23.34
C HIS A 13 -12.13 -9.87 -23.52
N CYS A 14 -12.28 -9.01 -22.52
CA CYS A 14 -13.28 -7.93 -22.55
C CYS A 14 -12.64 -6.54 -22.48
N LEU A 15 -12.98 -5.71 -23.47
CA LEU A 15 -12.82 -4.25 -23.43
C LEU A 15 -14.13 -3.63 -22.98
N VAL A 16 -14.11 -2.88 -21.86
CA VAL A 16 -15.35 -2.32 -21.32
C VAL A 16 -15.19 -0.90 -20.83
N ALA A 17 -16.06 -0.03 -21.34
CA ALA A 17 -16.28 1.32 -20.84
C ALA A 17 -17.73 1.48 -20.36
N SER A 18 -17.92 1.83 -19.10
CA SER A 18 -19.26 2.18 -18.57
C SER A 18 -19.14 3.14 -17.39
N SER A 19 -20.15 4.00 -17.19
CA SER A 19 -20.13 4.93 -16.06
C SER A 19 -20.14 4.18 -14.72
N ASN A 20 -21.01 3.20 -14.55
CA ASN A 20 -21.07 2.36 -13.36
C ASN A 20 -20.96 0.87 -13.71
N MET A 21 -20.12 0.16 -12.95
CA MET A 21 -19.85 -1.27 -13.09
C MET A 21 -20.11 -2.00 -11.79
N LYS A 22 -20.90 -3.07 -11.84
CA LYS A 22 -21.02 -4.03 -10.74
C LYS A 22 -20.89 -5.46 -11.24
N GLY A 23 -19.91 -6.21 -10.76
CA GLY A 23 -19.80 -7.62 -11.14
C GLY A 23 -18.42 -8.21 -10.97
N GLU A 24 -18.29 -9.45 -11.41
CA GLU A 24 -17.03 -10.18 -11.42
C GLU A 24 -16.42 -10.21 -12.82
N SER A 25 -15.10 -10.14 -12.86
CA SER A 25 -14.36 -10.31 -14.11
C SER A 25 -13.31 -11.39 -13.90
N LYS A 26 -13.39 -12.43 -14.72
CA LYS A 26 -12.46 -13.56 -14.78
C LYS A 26 -11.69 -13.43 -16.10
N GLN A 27 -10.36 -13.46 -16.04
CA GLN A 27 -9.41 -13.48 -17.17
C GLN A 27 -9.37 -12.24 -18.07
N GLN A 28 -8.14 -11.78 -18.36
CA GLN A 28 -7.76 -10.80 -19.40
C GLN A 28 -8.81 -9.75 -19.77
N TYR A 29 -8.82 -8.63 -19.04
CA TYR A 29 -9.74 -7.54 -19.35
C TYR A 29 -9.10 -6.16 -19.18
N LEU A 30 -9.60 -5.22 -19.99
CA LEU A 30 -9.29 -3.79 -19.92
C LEU A 30 -10.59 -3.03 -19.63
N MET A 31 -10.64 -2.37 -18.48
CA MET A 31 -11.84 -1.67 -18.01
C MET A 31 -11.59 -0.21 -17.67
N ALA A 32 -12.50 0.65 -18.15
CA ALA A 32 -12.60 2.05 -17.76
C ALA A 32 -14.00 2.33 -17.18
N SER A 33 -14.06 2.95 -16.00
CA SER A 33 -15.35 3.34 -15.40
C SER A 33 -15.27 4.54 -14.48
N ARG A 34 -16.38 5.24 -14.25
CA ARG A 34 -16.43 6.23 -13.17
C ARG A 34 -16.48 5.52 -11.82
N ASN A 35 -17.36 4.52 -11.67
CA ASN A 35 -17.49 3.73 -10.45
C ASN A 35 -17.44 2.24 -10.75
N ARG A 36 -16.57 1.50 -10.05
CA ARG A 36 -16.50 0.03 -10.10
C ARG A 36 -16.70 -0.58 -8.72
N LYS A 37 -17.65 -1.51 -8.62
CA LYS A 37 -17.82 -2.39 -7.46
C LYS A 37 -17.71 -3.85 -7.89
N GLY A 38 -16.74 -4.59 -7.37
CA GLY A 38 -16.70 -6.04 -7.58
C GLY A 38 -15.30 -6.63 -7.68
N GLU A 39 -15.28 -7.92 -8.00
CA GLU A 39 -14.07 -8.74 -7.98
C GLU A 39 -13.37 -8.79 -9.33
N SER A 40 -12.13 -9.23 -9.28
CA SER A 40 -11.15 -9.09 -10.34
C SER A 40 -10.17 -10.25 -10.18
N ARG A 41 -10.15 -11.15 -11.16
CA ARG A 41 -9.28 -12.34 -11.14
C ARG A 41 -8.53 -12.45 -12.46
N GLN A 42 -7.21 -12.60 -12.36
CA GLN A 42 -6.28 -12.90 -13.47
C GLN A 42 -6.15 -11.81 -14.54
N HIS A 43 -4.94 -11.29 -14.73
CA HIS A 43 -4.52 -10.40 -15.82
C HIS A 43 -5.50 -9.25 -16.11
N CYS A 44 -5.49 -8.25 -15.23
CA CYS A 44 -6.51 -7.21 -15.24
C CYS A 44 -5.88 -5.83 -15.40
N LEU A 45 -6.37 -4.99 -16.32
CA LEU A 45 -6.03 -3.57 -16.37
C LEU A 45 -7.28 -2.72 -16.13
N MET A 46 -7.26 -1.92 -15.05
CA MET A 46 -8.43 -1.16 -14.61
C MET A 46 -8.11 0.30 -14.34
N ALA A 47 -8.87 1.18 -14.96
CA ALA A 47 -8.92 2.61 -14.65
C ALA A 47 -10.30 2.97 -14.09
N SER A 48 -10.35 3.61 -12.92
CA SER A 48 -11.62 4.13 -12.41
C SER A 48 -11.52 5.36 -11.53
N ARG A 49 -12.56 6.19 -11.45
CA ARG A 49 -12.55 7.27 -10.46
C ARG A 49 -12.68 6.68 -9.04
N ASN A 50 -13.64 5.79 -8.84
CA ASN A 50 -13.88 5.10 -7.57
C ASN A 50 -13.89 3.58 -7.77
N ARG A 51 -13.04 2.86 -7.03
CA ARG A 51 -13.00 1.40 -7.02
C ARG A 51 -13.28 0.85 -5.63
N LYS A 52 -14.24 -0.06 -5.53
CA LYS A 52 -14.49 -0.90 -4.35
C LYS A 52 -14.44 -2.37 -4.73
N GLY A 53 -13.57 -3.16 -4.11
CA GLY A 53 -13.59 -4.62 -4.29
C GLY A 53 -12.23 -5.29 -4.26
N GLU A 54 -12.23 -6.60 -4.46
CA GLU A 54 -11.06 -7.45 -4.40
C GLU A 54 -10.35 -7.52 -5.75
N SER A 55 -9.06 -7.88 -5.72
CA SER A 55 -8.24 -8.13 -6.91
C SER A 55 -7.30 -9.27 -6.60
N ARG A 56 -7.23 -10.26 -7.48
CA ARG A 56 -6.40 -11.44 -7.32
C ARG A 56 -5.62 -11.68 -8.61
N GLN A 57 -4.31 -11.91 -8.48
CA GLN A 57 -3.39 -12.34 -9.54
C GLN A 57 -3.23 -11.33 -10.68
N HIS A 58 -2.01 -10.80 -10.84
CA HIS A 58 -1.58 -10.00 -12.01
C HIS A 58 -2.53 -8.86 -12.38
N CYS A 59 -2.75 -7.94 -11.43
CA CYS A 59 -3.65 -6.80 -11.63
C CYS A 59 -2.89 -5.47 -11.68
N LEU A 60 -3.15 -4.68 -12.72
CA LEU A 60 -2.77 -3.27 -12.86
C LEU A 60 -4.00 -2.38 -12.59
N MET A 61 -3.90 -1.48 -11.61
CA MET A 61 -5.01 -0.64 -11.17
C MET A 61 -4.62 0.82 -11.00
N ALA A 62 -5.37 1.70 -11.66
CA ALA A 62 -5.32 3.14 -11.45
C ALA A 62 -6.68 3.65 -10.96
N SER A 63 -6.69 4.42 -9.87
CA SER A 63 -7.91 5.11 -9.44
C SER A 63 -7.71 6.42 -8.71
N ARG A 64 -8.76 7.23 -8.58
CA ARG A 64 -8.71 8.38 -7.65
C ARG A 64 -8.93 7.92 -6.21
N TYR A 65 -9.85 6.98 -6.01
CA TYR A 65 -10.16 6.38 -4.72
C TYR A 65 -10.24 4.85 -4.85
N ARG A 66 -9.48 4.13 -4.02
CA ARG A 66 -9.50 2.66 -3.94
C ARG A 66 -9.83 2.22 -2.52
N LYS A 67 -10.81 1.31 -2.41
CA LYS A 67 -11.09 0.56 -1.18
C LYS A 67 -11.20 -0.93 -1.50
N GLY A 68 -10.48 -1.80 -0.79
CA GLY A 68 -10.65 -3.24 -0.99
C GLY A 68 -9.53 -4.10 -0.47
N GLU A 69 -9.31 -5.20 -1.17
CA GLU A 69 -8.20 -6.12 -0.96
C GLU A 69 -7.42 -6.34 -2.26
N SER A 70 -6.14 -6.71 -2.10
CA SER A 70 -5.26 -7.15 -3.17
C SER A 70 -4.48 -8.39 -2.72
N LYS A 71 -4.43 -9.39 -3.60
CA LYS A 71 -3.70 -10.64 -3.39
C LYS A 71 -2.89 -10.97 -4.63
N GLN A 72 -1.61 -11.25 -4.46
CA GLN A 72 -0.68 -11.76 -5.48
C GLN A 72 -0.46 -10.81 -6.67
N HIS A 73 0.79 -10.35 -6.85
CA HIS A 73 1.27 -9.62 -8.03
C HIS A 73 0.34 -8.48 -8.48
N CYS A 74 0.15 -7.51 -7.59
CA CYS A 74 -0.70 -6.34 -7.85
C CYS A 74 0.13 -5.05 -7.94
N LEU A 75 -0.13 -4.23 -8.96
CA LEU A 75 0.39 -2.88 -9.13
C LEU A 75 -0.76 -1.89 -9.02
N MET A 76 -0.67 -0.98 -8.06
CA MET A 76 -1.79 -0.09 -7.69
C MET A 76 -1.33 1.34 -7.53
N ALA A 77 -1.95 2.24 -8.31
CA ALA A 77 -1.81 3.67 -8.18
C ALA A 77 -3.16 4.29 -7.74
N SER A 78 -3.14 5.07 -6.66
CA SER A 78 -4.33 5.84 -6.27
C SER A 78 -4.03 7.15 -5.56
N ARG A 79 -4.86 8.19 -5.75
CA ARG A 79 -4.76 9.38 -4.89
C ARG A 79 -5.04 9.01 -3.42
N ASN A 80 -6.09 8.22 -3.17
CA ASN A 80 -6.43 7.73 -1.84
C ASN A 80 -6.66 6.23 -1.84
N MET A 81 -5.94 5.51 -0.98
CA MET A 81 -5.98 4.04 -0.90
C MET A 81 -6.35 3.60 0.51
N LYS A 82 -7.37 2.75 0.62
CA LYS A 82 -7.75 1.99 1.82
C LYS A 82 -7.70 0.50 1.48
N ASP A 83 -6.60 -0.18 1.75
CA ASP A 83 -6.37 -1.53 1.21
C ASP A 83 -5.76 -2.49 2.22
N VAL A 84 -6.14 -3.76 2.10
CA VAL A 84 -5.40 -4.88 2.69
C VAL A 84 -4.67 -5.59 1.56
N SER A 85 -3.35 -5.64 1.66
CA SER A 85 -2.47 -6.17 0.61
C SER A 85 -1.71 -7.39 1.09
N ARG A 86 -1.68 -8.44 0.26
CA ARG A 86 -0.97 -9.68 0.53
C ARG A 86 -0.16 -10.11 -0.69
N GLN A 87 1.13 -10.40 -0.46
CA GLN A 87 2.08 -10.99 -1.41
C GLN A 87 2.35 -10.14 -2.66
N HIS A 88 3.61 -9.75 -2.86
CA HIS A 88 4.13 -9.16 -4.10
C HIS A 88 3.28 -7.99 -4.62
N CYS A 89 3.05 -6.99 -3.76
CA CYS A 89 2.26 -5.82 -4.10
C CYS A 89 3.14 -4.56 -4.24
N LEU A 90 2.94 -3.81 -5.32
CA LEU A 90 3.52 -2.50 -5.57
C LEU A 90 2.43 -1.43 -5.48
N MET A 91 2.59 -0.49 -4.55
CA MET A 91 1.56 0.51 -4.23
C MET A 91 2.11 1.93 -4.21
N ALA A 92 1.51 2.80 -5.01
CA ALA A 92 1.78 4.23 -5.03
C ALA A 92 0.52 5.02 -4.70
N SER A 93 0.62 5.98 -3.76
CA SER A 93 -0.50 6.86 -3.46
C SER A 93 -0.14 8.24 -2.91
N ARG A 94 -1.10 9.17 -2.88
CA ARG A 94 -0.95 10.38 -2.06
C ARG A 94 -1.21 10.08 -0.59
N ASN A 95 -2.30 9.36 -0.31
CA ASN A 95 -2.66 8.92 1.04
C ASN A 95 -2.95 7.41 1.03
N ARG A 96 -2.28 6.66 1.91
CA ARG A 96 -2.52 5.24 2.14
C ARG A 96 -2.94 4.98 3.58
N LYS A 97 -3.99 4.18 3.75
CA LYS A 97 -4.35 3.54 5.01
C LYS A 97 -4.53 2.04 4.77
N GLY A 98 -3.96 1.17 5.60
CA GLY A 98 -4.14 -0.25 5.34
C GLY A 98 -3.32 -1.20 6.21
N GLU A 99 -3.26 -2.43 5.70
CA GLU A 99 -2.35 -3.47 6.15
C GLU A 99 -1.56 -4.02 4.95
N SER A 100 -0.31 -4.37 5.19
CA SER A 100 0.56 -5.04 4.21
C SER A 100 1.20 -6.28 4.80
N ARG A 101 1.20 -7.36 4.01
CA ARG A 101 1.83 -8.64 4.38
C ARG A 101 2.63 -9.18 3.20
N GLN A 102 3.87 -9.55 3.46
CA GLN A 102 4.78 -10.28 2.55
C GLN A 102 5.11 -9.52 1.26
N HIS A 103 6.39 -9.20 1.08
CA HIS A 103 6.96 -8.67 -0.18
C HIS A 103 6.17 -7.50 -0.76
N CYS A 104 5.96 -6.46 0.05
CA CYS A 104 5.23 -5.26 -0.37
C CYS A 104 6.19 -4.08 -0.55
N LEU A 105 6.00 -3.35 -1.66
CA LEU A 105 6.71 -2.12 -2.00
C LEU A 105 5.70 -0.97 -2.01
N MET A 106 5.91 0.02 -1.14
CA MET A 106 4.92 1.06 -0.89
C MET A 106 5.53 2.45 -0.89
N ALA A 107 4.94 3.34 -1.69
CA ALA A 107 5.26 4.76 -1.73
C ALA A 107 4.01 5.61 -1.44
N SER A 108 4.12 6.55 -0.50
CA SER A 108 3.05 7.50 -0.25
C SER A 108 3.52 8.88 0.18
N ARG A 109 2.68 9.93 0.06
CA ARG A 109 2.97 11.18 0.80
C ARG A 109 2.60 11.00 2.28
N ASN A 110 1.46 10.38 2.56
CA ASN A 110 1.01 10.09 3.92
C ASN A 110 0.60 8.61 4.04
N MET A 111 1.25 7.89 4.93
CA MET A 111 1.04 6.47 5.14
C MET A 111 0.59 6.20 6.58
N LYS A 112 -0.54 5.50 6.73
CA LYS A 112 -1.04 4.92 7.99
C LYS A 112 -1.14 3.41 7.81
N ASP A 113 -0.09 2.67 8.14
CA ASP A 113 -0.01 1.24 7.79
C ASP A 113 0.48 0.37 8.94
N GLU A 114 -0.05 -0.85 8.99
CA GLU A 114 0.58 -1.96 9.71
C GLU A 114 1.21 -2.90 8.69
N SER A 115 2.50 -3.14 8.85
CA SER A 115 3.31 -3.90 7.90
C SER A 115 3.93 -5.12 8.56
N ARG A 116 3.90 -6.24 7.85
CA ARG A 116 4.50 -7.51 8.28
C ARG A 116 5.28 -8.15 7.15
N GLN A 117 6.50 -8.59 7.45
CA GLN A 117 7.36 -9.42 6.60
C GLN A 117 7.77 -8.76 5.28
N HIS A 118 9.07 -8.50 5.13
CA HIS A 118 9.69 -8.14 3.84
C HIS A 118 8.99 -6.97 3.14
N CYS A 119 8.83 -5.85 3.86
CA CYS A 119 8.18 -4.65 3.33
C CYS A 119 9.20 -3.52 3.12
N LEU A 120 9.16 -2.85 1.96
CA LEU A 120 9.85 -1.58 1.72
C LEU A 120 8.83 -0.45 1.69
N MET A 121 9.02 0.56 2.52
CA MET A 121 8.11 1.70 2.65
C MET A 121 8.84 3.02 2.54
N ALA A 122 8.38 3.88 1.63
CA ALA A 122 8.83 5.25 1.49
C ALA A 122 7.65 6.20 1.70
N SER A 123 7.79 7.18 2.61
CA SER A 123 6.76 8.20 2.79
C SER A 123 7.27 9.54 3.28
N ARG A 124 6.60 10.65 2.97
CA ARG A 124 6.88 11.91 3.68
C ARG A 124 6.49 11.79 5.15
N ASN A 125 5.28 11.31 5.43
CA ASN A 125 4.78 11.09 6.78
C ASN A 125 4.33 9.63 6.94
N MET A 126 4.86 8.94 7.94
CA MET A 126 4.55 7.54 8.22
C MET A 126 4.05 7.40 9.65
N LYS A 127 2.88 6.77 9.81
CA LYS A 127 2.34 6.35 11.11
C LYS A 127 1.99 4.86 11.06
N GLY A 128 2.35 4.12 12.11
CA GLY A 128 1.87 2.74 12.30
C GLY A 128 2.97 1.78 12.75
N GLU A 129 2.72 0.50 12.56
CA GLU A 129 3.58 -0.57 13.07
C GLU A 129 4.30 -1.31 11.95
N SER A 130 5.48 -1.81 12.27
CA SER A 130 6.30 -2.63 11.39
C SER A 130 6.86 -3.82 12.14
N ARG A 131 6.72 -5.01 11.55
CA ARG A 131 7.22 -6.26 12.12
C ARG A 131 7.95 -7.06 11.05
N GLN A 132 9.12 -7.60 11.41
CA GLN A 132 9.92 -8.52 10.60
C GLN A 132 10.42 -7.94 9.27
N ARG A 133 11.74 -7.77 9.16
CA ARG A 133 12.46 -7.50 7.88
C ARG A 133 11.81 -6.36 7.07
N CYS A 134 11.71 -5.19 7.69
CA CYS A 134 11.13 -3.99 7.07
C CYS A 134 12.20 -2.93 6.81
N LEU A 135 12.20 -2.33 5.63
CA LEU A 135 12.98 -1.12 5.33
C LEU A 135 12.04 0.08 5.23
N MET A 136 12.32 1.13 5.99
CA MET A 136 11.48 2.31 6.05
C MET A 136 12.31 3.58 5.86
N ALA A 137 11.87 4.42 4.92
CA ALA A 137 12.39 5.76 4.71
C ALA A 137 11.28 6.79 4.87
N SER A 138 11.47 7.80 5.74
CA SER A 138 10.51 8.91 5.81
C SER A 138 11.07 10.25 6.27
N ARG A 139 10.36 11.35 6.00
CA ARG A 139 10.70 12.63 6.64
C ARG A 139 10.29 12.59 8.11
N ASN A 140 9.06 12.16 8.39
CA ASN A 140 8.54 12.02 9.75
C ASN A 140 8.00 10.59 9.96
N ARG A 141 8.44 9.93 11.03
CA ARG A 141 7.94 8.60 11.43
C ARG A 141 7.37 8.63 12.85
N LYS A 142 6.14 8.13 13.01
CA LYS A 142 5.54 7.86 14.33
C LYS A 142 5.07 6.40 14.44
N GLY A 143 5.65 5.62 15.34
CA GLY A 143 5.15 4.28 15.64
C GLY A 143 6.22 3.25 15.99
N GLU A 144 5.82 1.99 16.01
CA GLU A 144 6.62 0.89 16.55
C GLU A 144 7.29 0.05 15.47
N SER A 145 8.39 -0.59 15.86
CA SER A 145 9.18 -1.44 14.97
C SER A 145 9.69 -2.63 15.77
N ARG A 146 9.51 -3.83 15.24
CA ARG A 146 9.96 -5.07 15.89
C ARG A 146 10.66 -5.97 14.88
N GLN A 147 11.80 -6.54 15.27
CA GLN A 147 12.53 -7.59 14.55
C GLN A 147 13.06 -7.16 13.17
N HIS A 148 14.38 -7.02 13.06
CA HIS A 148 15.10 -6.82 11.78
C HIS A 148 14.55 -5.64 10.95
N CYS A 149 14.44 -4.46 11.57
CA CYS A 149 13.95 -3.27 10.87
C CYS A 149 15.10 -2.30 10.60
N LEU A 150 15.21 -1.81 9.35
CA LEU A 150 16.08 -0.68 9.01
C LEU A 150 15.21 0.57 8.80
N MET A 151 15.58 1.66 9.48
CA MET A 151 14.81 2.90 9.45
C MET A 151 15.72 4.09 9.20
N ALA A 152 15.37 4.90 8.21
CA ALA A 152 15.94 6.22 7.98
C ALA A 152 14.85 7.28 8.09
N SER A 153 15.02 8.28 8.97
CA SER A 153 14.08 9.39 9.01
C SER A 153 14.63 10.71 9.51
N ARG A 154 14.08 11.85 9.08
CA ARG A 154 14.50 13.15 9.64
C ARG A 154 14.06 13.26 11.11
N ASN A 155 12.80 12.99 11.38
CA ASN A 155 12.22 13.00 12.72
C ASN A 155 11.56 11.65 13.03
N ARG A 156 11.91 11.03 14.16
CA ARG A 156 11.35 9.76 14.63
C ARG A 156 10.75 9.89 16.02
N LYS A 157 9.49 9.45 16.17
CA LYS A 157 8.84 9.23 17.47
C LYS A 157 8.36 7.78 17.60
N GLY A 158 8.77 7.06 18.64
CA GLY A 158 8.24 5.72 18.94
C GLY A 158 9.29 4.68 19.29
N GLU A 159 8.85 3.45 19.46
CA GLU A 159 9.66 2.35 20.02
C GLU A 159 10.31 1.47 18.96
N SER A 160 11.41 0.83 19.34
CA SER A 160 12.03 -0.27 18.59
C SER A 160 12.40 -1.42 19.51
N ARG A 161 12.22 -2.64 19.03
CA ARG A 161 12.64 -3.86 19.73
C ARG A 161 13.30 -4.83 18.75
N GLN A 162 14.40 -5.46 19.18
CA GLN A 162 15.06 -6.58 18.49
C GLN A 162 15.64 -6.24 17.11
N HIS A 163 16.97 -6.19 17.01
CA HIS A 163 17.73 -6.08 15.76
C HIS A 163 17.24 -4.95 14.85
N CYS A 164 17.19 -3.73 15.38
CA CYS A 164 16.81 -2.55 14.59
C CYS A 164 18.02 -1.67 14.31
N LEU A 165 18.22 -1.23 13.05
CA LEU A 165 19.15 -0.15 12.71
C LEU A 165 18.35 1.11 12.44
N MET A 166 18.73 2.22 13.08
CA MET A 166 18.04 3.49 12.96
C MET A 166 19.02 4.63 12.70
N ALA A 167 18.71 5.41 11.66
CA ALA A 167 19.34 6.69 11.39
C ALA A 167 18.30 7.81 11.45
N SER A 168 18.53 8.81 12.30
CA SER A 168 17.67 10.00 12.34
C SER A 168 18.37 11.31 12.65
N ARG A 169 17.78 12.45 12.30
CA ARG A 169 18.26 13.73 12.87
C ARG A 169 17.73 13.86 14.29
N ASN A 170 16.42 13.92 14.44
CA ASN A 170 15.77 14.03 15.74
C ASN A 170 15.04 12.73 16.12
N ARG A 171 15.27 12.24 17.34
CA ARG A 171 14.66 11.01 17.84
C ARG A 171 14.04 11.21 19.23
N LYS A 172 12.81 10.75 19.41
CA LYS A 172 12.14 10.61 20.71
C LYS A 172 11.56 9.19 20.85
N GLY A 173 11.94 8.45 21.88
CA GLY A 173 11.39 7.12 22.18
C GLY A 173 12.43 6.07 22.56
N GLU A 174 11.93 4.89 22.93
CA GLU A 174 12.75 3.83 23.51
C GLU A 174 13.29 2.85 22.47
N SER A 175 14.37 2.16 22.83
CA SER A 175 14.87 1.01 22.08
C SER A 175 15.39 -0.06 23.02
N ARG A 176 15.11 -1.31 22.68
CA ARG A 176 15.50 -2.48 23.48
C ARG A 176 16.07 -3.57 22.58
N GLN A 177 17.07 -4.29 23.08
CA GLN A 177 17.67 -5.50 22.47
C GLN A 177 18.25 -5.27 21.06
N HIS A 178 19.59 -5.25 20.96
CA HIS A 178 20.36 -5.18 19.72
C HIS A 178 19.89 -4.09 18.74
N CYS A 179 19.65 -2.88 19.24
CA CYS A 179 19.31 -1.73 18.42
C CYS A 179 20.52 -0.83 18.24
N LEU A 180 20.97 -0.62 17.00
CA LEU A 180 22.01 0.37 16.69
C LEU A 180 21.36 1.67 16.22
N MET A 181 21.87 2.79 16.72
CA MET A 181 21.26 4.10 16.55
C MET A 181 22.31 5.14 16.21
N ALA A 182 22.08 5.87 15.12
CA ALA A 182 22.78 7.10 14.80
C ALA A 182 21.77 8.25 14.86
N SER A 183 22.04 9.26 15.70
CA SER A 183 21.22 10.48 15.77
C SER A 183 22.05 11.75 15.89
N ARG A 184 21.67 12.80 15.16
CA ARG A 184 22.25 14.14 15.27
C ARG A 184 21.21 15.07 15.91
N ASN A 185 21.18 15.11 17.24
CA ASN A 185 20.39 16.08 17.97
C ASN A 185 21.11 17.44 17.86
N MET A 186 20.62 18.36 17.04
CA MET A 186 21.07 19.75 17.15
C MET A 186 20.44 20.30 18.42
N LYS A 187 21.29 20.58 19.43
CA LYS A 187 20.93 21.50 20.52
C LYS A 187 21.05 22.90 19.90
N ASP A 188 19.95 23.63 19.86
CA ASP A 188 20.02 25.10 19.88
C ASP A 188 20.20 25.51 21.35
#